data_AF-A0A813SRE0-F1
#
_entry.id   AF-A0A813SRE0-F1
#
_cell.length_a   1.000
_cell.length_b   1.000
_cell.length_c   1.000
_cell.angle_alpha   90.00
_cell.angle_beta   90.00
_cell.angle_gamma   90.00
#
_symmetry.space_group_name_H-M   'P 1'
#
loop_
_entity.id
_entity.type
_entity.pdbx_description
1 polymer ?
#
loop_
_entity_poly.entity_id
_entity_poly.type
_entity_poly.pdbx_seq_one_letter_code
_entity_poly.pdbx_strand_id
1 'polypeptide(L)'
;MAEYDQTIRYIPQQAFNYAGNPKQNVPQDTNANEAQINNLNSQTKRSQICSKQCVVICLICIGILLLIAAAFTVPLVVILTLPTASYKYIFDLFSLITTDSNSSLSLYGVQLNLNPSSLPTSWSQCYTATYATNMGTTNLNSILSACNKNMLLLGCRQSGHTIMDVAAMGYRADVLYNCATTSNCRNVANGVGWYYSDVYSWGFANGTDSVTRSTCDTSSTNAGYRLCWCTQNNAGYRCGSAIISNTNYEKVIYRSN
;
A
#
# COMPACT_ATOMS: atom_id res chain seq x y z
N MET A 1 33.05 -56.89 -31.65
CA MET A 1 33.01 -56.92 -33.13
C MET A 1 31.55 -57.09 -33.50
N ALA A 2 30.87 -55.96 -33.72
CA ALA A 2 30.26 -55.54 -35.01
C ALA A 2 29.00 -56.37 -35.30
N GLU A 3 27.79 -55.79 -35.31
CA GLU A 3 27.32 -54.85 -36.34
C GLU A 3 26.31 -53.82 -35.84
N TYR A 4 26.26 -52.72 -36.59
CA TYR A 4 25.57 -51.46 -36.38
C TYR A 4 24.51 -51.34 -37.48
N ASP A 5 23.22 -51.27 -37.11
CA ASP A 5 22.11 -51.10 -38.07
C ASP A 5 21.58 -49.66 -37.98
N GLN A 6 21.76 -48.90 -39.06
CA GLN A 6 21.16 -47.59 -39.29
C GLN A 6 19.97 -47.73 -40.24
N THR A 7 18.79 -47.33 -39.78
CA THR A 7 17.67 -46.98 -40.66
C THR A 7 17.24 -45.54 -40.42
N ILE A 8 17.82 -44.64 -41.23
CA ILE A 8 17.44 -43.23 -41.36
C ILE A 8 16.18 -43.16 -42.24
N ARG A 9 15.08 -42.59 -41.71
CA ARG A 9 13.91 -42.23 -42.51
C ARG A 9 14.12 -40.87 -43.18
N TYR A 10 14.04 -40.91 -44.51
CA TYR A 10 14.04 -39.79 -45.44
C TYR A 10 12.68 -39.06 -45.40
N ILE A 11 12.68 -37.74 -45.23
CA ILE A 11 11.50 -36.88 -45.50
C ILE A 11 11.88 -35.91 -46.63
N PRO A 12 11.12 -35.85 -47.74
CA PRO A 12 11.49 -35.03 -48.89
C PRO A 12 11.26 -33.54 -48.64
N GLN A 13 12.24 -32.75 -49.08
CA GLN A 13 12.16 -31.30 -49.26
C GLN A 13 11.13 -30.94 -50.34
N GLN A 14 10.29 -29.95 -50.07
CA GLN A 14 9.63 -29.18 -51.12
C GLN A 14 9.94 -27.69 -50.98
N ALA A 15 10.74 -27.24 -51.95
CA ALA A 15 10.70 -25.98 -52.68
C ALA A 15 10.60 -24.64 -51.91
N PHE A 16 11.74 -23.95 -51.91
CA PHE A 16 11.87 -22.51 -51.87
C PHE A 16 11.10 -21.86 -53.04
N ASN A 17 10.21 -20.91 -52.71
CA ASN A 17 9.83 -19.82 -53.61
C ASN A 17 10.17 -18.51 -52.91
N TYR A 18 11.23 -17.86 -53.39
CA TYR A 18 11.62 -16.50 -53.02
C TYR A 18 11.24 -15.59 -54.20
N ALA A 19 10.24 -14.72 -54.01
CA ALA A 19 10.04 -13.54 -54.84
C ALA A 19 9.23 -12.48 -54.09
N GLY A 20 9.84 -11.33 -53.84
CA GLY A 20 9.15 -10.03 -53.87
C GLY A 20 8.65 -9.41 -52.55
N ASN A 21 9.52 -8.60 -51.93
CA ASN A 21 9.24 -7.29 -51.32
C ASN A 21 8.31 -7.19 -50.07
N PRO A 22 8.82 -6.88 -48.86
CA PRO A 22 8.00 -6.66 -47.69
C PRO A 22 7.47 -5.22 -47.64
N LYS A 23 6.19 -5.02 -47.94
CA LYS A 23 5.45 -3.91 -47.31
C LYS A 23 5.04 -4.38 -45.91
N GLN A 24 5.76 -3.89 -44.90
CA GLN A 24 5.38 -4.03 -43.51
C GLN A 24 4.04 -3.32 -43.29
N ASN A 25 2.95 -4.09 -43.20
CA ASN A 25 1.76 -3.64 -42.50
C ASN A 25 2.02 -3.80 -41.00
N VAL A 26 2.53 -2.73 -40.40
CA VAL A 26 2.56 -2.55 -38.95
C VAL A 26 1.11 -2.38 -38.48
N PRO A 27 0.57 -3.23 -37.59
CA PRO A 27 -0.66 -2.91 -36.90
C PRO A 27 -0.39 -1.68 -36.03
N GLN A 28 -1.01 -0.55 -36.35
CA GLN A 28 -1.06 0.58 -35.42
C GLN A 28 -1.98 0.20 -34.25
N ASP A 29 -1.39 -0.38 -33.20
CA ASP A 29 -2.02 -0.46 -31.89
C ASP A 29 -1.88 0.91 -31.21
N THR A 30 -2.84 1.79 -31.47
CA THR A 30 -2.91 3.13 -30.89
C THR A 30 -3.17 3.13 -29.38
N ASN A 31 -3.50 1.98 -28.78
CA ASN A 31 -3.98 1.92 -27.40
C ASN A 31 -2.87 1.58 -26.38
N ALA A 32 -1.79 0.91 -26.80
CA ALA A 32 -0.65 0.61 -25.92
C ALA A 32 0.22 1.85 -25.65
N ASN A 33 0.32 2.76 -26.63
CA ASN A 33 1.14 3.97 -26.52
C ASN A 33 0.50 5.04 -25.64
N GLU A 34 -0.83 5.16 -25.61
CA GLU A 34 -1.53 6.12 -24.74
C GLU A 34 -1.39 5.76 -23.25
N ALA A 35 -1.41 4.48 -22.89
CA ALA A 35 -1.23 4.04 -21.51
C ALA A 35 0.19 4.32 -20.97
N GLN A 36 1.22 4.14 -21.82
CA GLN A 36 2.60 4.46 -21.44
C GLN A 36 2.83 5.98 -21.33
N ILE A 37 2.26 6.78 -22.24
CA ILE A 37 2.34 8.26 -22.19
C ILE A 37 1.63 8.80 -20.94
N ASN A 38 0.47 8.24 -20.57
CA ASN A 38 -0.24 8.64 -19.35
C ASN A 38 0.51 8.28 -18.06
N ASN A 39 1.24 7.16 -18.05
CA ASN A 39 2.08 6.78 -16.92
C ASN A 39 3.29 7.73 -16.77
N LEU A 40 4.02 8.02 -17.86
CA LEU A 40 5.13 8.99 -17.85
C LEU A 40 4.68 10.40 -17.45
N ASN A 41 3.51 10.84 -17.92
CA ASN A 41 2.93 12.12 -17.53
C ASN A 41 2.54 12.14 -16.04
N SER A 42 2.04 11.03 -15.49
CA SER A 42 1.74 10.94 -14.06
C SER A 42 3.01 10.96 -13.18
N GLN A 43 4.09 10.32 -13.63
CA GLN A 43 5.37 10.31 -12.93
C GLN A 43 6.04 11.68 -12.96
N THR A 44 6.00 12.36 -14.11
CA THR A 44 6.52 13.74 -14.24
C THR A 44 5.70 14.73 -13.39
N LYS A 45 4.38 14.57 -13.32
CA LYS A 45 3.50 15.39 -12.46
C LYS A 45 3.76 15.13 -10.98
N ARG A 46 4.01 13.89 -10.57
CA ARG A 46 4.39 13.52 -9.18
C ARG A 46 5.76 14.04 -8.78
N SER A 47 6.75 13.97 -9.68
CA SER A 47 8.08 14.57 -9.49
C SER A 47 7.99 16.10 -9.34
N GLN A 48 7.16 16.77 -10.15
CA GLN A 48 6.93 18.21 -10.00
C GLN A 48 6.16 18.58 -8.73
N ILE A 49 5.23 17.76 -8.25
CA ILE A 49 4.52 17.99 -6.98
C ILE A 49 5.49 17.84 -5.79
N CYS A 50 6.36 16.82 -5.82
CA CYS A 50 7.37 16.60 -4.78
C CYS A 50 8.44 17.71 -4.78
N SER A 51 8.85 18.17 -5.96
CA SER A 51 9.76 19.32 -6.13
C SER A 51 9.14 20.64 -5.66
N LYS A 52 7.88 20.92 -6.03
CA LYS A 52 7.18 22.15 -5.60
C LYS A 52 6.90 22.16 -4.10
N GLN A 53 6.54 21.02 -3.52
CA GLN A 53 6.37 20.91 -2.06
C GLN A 53 7.70 21.10 -1.32
N CYS A 54 8.81 20.56 -1.83
CA CYS A 54 10.13 20.83 -1.25
C CYS A 54 10.54 22.31 -1.36
N VAL A 55 10.24 22.98 -2.48
CA VAL A 55 10.53 24.42 -2.64
C VAL A 55 9.66 25.27 -1.72
N VAL A 56 8.37 24.94 -1.56
CA VAL A 56 7.47 25.65 -0.63
C VAL A 56 7.92 25.45 0.81
N ILE A 57 8.29 24.22 1.21
CA ILE A 57 8.82 23.95 2.56
C ILE A 57 10.15 24.70 2.76
N CYS A 58 11.04 24.71 1.77
CA CYS A 58 12.32 25.42 1.85
C CYS A 58 12.14 26.94 1.95
N LEU A 59 11.21 27.53 1.19
CA LEU A 59 10.88 28.95 1.27
C LEU A 59 10.20 29.32 2.60
N ILE A 60 9.37 28.44 3.15
CA ILE A 60 8.80 28.62 4.50
C ILE A 60 9.91 28.55 5.55
N CYS A 61 10.83 27.60 5.47
CA CYS A 61 11.96 27.50 6.39
C CYS A 61 12.89 28.73 6.29
N ILE A 62 13.20 29.21 5.09
CA ILE A 62 14.01 30.43 4.89
C ILE A 62 13.26 31.67 5.40
N GLY A 63 11.94 31.77 5.15
CA GLY A 63 11.11 32.87 5.66
C GLY A 63 11.07 32.90 7.20
N ILE A 64 10.95 31.73 7.84
CA ILE A 64 11.00 31.59 9.29
C ILE A 64 12.40 31.94 9.82
N LEU A 65 13.47 31.51 9.15
CA LEU A 65 14.85 31.85 9.55
C LEU A 65 15.10 33.37 9.47
N LEU A 66 14.60 34.03 8.42
CA LEU A 66 14.71 35.48 8.24
C LEU A 66 13.86 36.26 9.25
N LEU A 67 12.68 35.77 9.61
CA LEU A 67 11.84 36.35 10.67
C LEU A 67 12.49 36.22 12.05
N ILE A 68 13.11 35.08 12.35
CA ILE A 68 13.86 34.87 13.59
C ILE A 68 15.10 35.76 13.62
N ALA A 69 15.87 35.84 12.52
CA ALA A 69 17.04 36.71 12.43
C ALA A 69 16.68 38.20 12.60
N ALA A 70 15.56 38.65 12.04
CA ALA A 70 15.06 40.02 12.22
C ALA A 70 14.64 40.30 13.67
N ALA A 71 14.08 39.31 14.39
CA ALA A 71 13.70 39.44 15.79
C ALA A 71 14.89 39.58 16.75
N PHE A 72 16.08 39.06 16.39
CA PHE A 72 17.30 39.17 17.21
C PHE A 72 18.08 40.47 17.02
N THR A 73 17.74 41.31 16.03
CA THR A 73 18.36 42.63 15.83
C THR A 73 17.52 43.80 16.34
N VAL A 74 16.30 43.54 16.83
CA VAL A 74 15.48 44.61 17.42
C VAL A 74 15.91 44.79 18.89
N PRO A 75 16.45 45.95 19.29
CA PRO A 75 16.72 46.20 20.70
C PRO A 75 15.41 46.06 21.49
N LEU A 76 15.49 45.46 22.68
CA LEU A 76 14.40 45.11 23.61
C LEU A 76 13.39 46.27 23.89
N VAL A 77 13.72 47.49 23.47
CA VAL A 77 12.97 48.73 23.68
C VAL A 77 11.78 48.90 22.70
N VAL A 78 11.77 48.26 21.53
CA VAL A 78 10.68 48.47 20.52
C VAL A 78 9.44 47.60 20.76
N ILE A 79 9.54 46.56 21.61
CA ILE A 79 8.44 45.63 21.87
C ILE A 79 7.33 46.27 22.74
N LEU A 80 7.64 47.36 23.46
CA LEU A 80 6.72 48.01 24.40
C LEU A 80 5.74 49.03 23.79
N THR A 81 5.83 49.33 22.48
CA THR A 81 4.99 50.37 21.85
C THR A 81 4.01 49.85 20.80
N LEU A 82 3.91 48.53 20.59
CA LEU A 82 2.95 47.96 19.63
C LEU A 82 1.57 47.80 20.29
N PRO A 83 0.48 48.20 19.61
CA PRO A 83 -0.88 48.05 20.12
C PRO A 83 -1.20 46.58 20.38
N THR A 84 -1.85 46.29 21.51
CA THR A 84 -2.15 44.96 22.06
C THR A 84 -2.94 44.02 21.13
N ALA A 85 -3.51 44.54 20.04
CA ALA A 85 -4.23 43.76 19.03
C ALA A 85 -3.32 42.88 18.15
N SER A 86 -2.04 43.22 18.00
CA SER A 86 -1.12 42.50 17.09
C SER A 86 -0.56 41.19 17.67
N TYR A 87 -0.55 41.04 19.00
CA TYR A 87 -0.04 39.84 19.67
C TYR A 87 -0.99 38.64 19.56
N LYS A 88 -2.29 38.90 19.40
CA LYS A 88 -3.32 37.84 19.29
C LYS A 88 -3.16 37.04 17.99
N TYR A 89 -2.85 37.72 16.88
CA TYR A 89 -2.63 37.08 15.58
C TYR A 89 -1.35 36.25 15.51
N ILE A 90 -0.28 36.67 16.20
CA ILE A 90 0.97 35.90 16.22
C ILE A 90 0.82 34.64 17.08
N PHE A 91 0.08 34.71 18.20
CA PHE A 91 -0.23 33.53 19.02
C PHE A 91 -1.19 32.54 18.33
N ASP A 92 -2.21 33.05 17.62
CA ASP A 92 -3.14 32.20 16.86
C ASP A 92 -2.47 31.55 15.64
N LEU A 93 -1.55 32.25 14.96
CA LEU A 93 -0.79 31.67 13.84
C LEU A 93 0.22 30.62 14.31
N PHE A 94 0.80 30.78 15.50
CA PHE A 94 1.70 29.77 16.10
C PHE A 94 0.92 28.55 16.63
N SER A 95 -0.34 28.74 17.07
CA SER A 95 -1.23 27.66 17.52
C SER A 95 -1.75 26.79 16.37
N LEU A 96 -1.64 27.24 15.12
CA LEU A 96 -2.07 26.49 13.94
C LEU A 96 -0.97 25.55 13.36
N ILE A 97 0.27 25.65 13.84
CA ILE A 97 1.43 24.95 13.24
C ILE A 97 1.92 23.76 14.09
N THR A 98 1.45 23.59 15.33
CA THR A 98 1.95 22.52 16.22
C THR A 98 0.87 21.61 16.78
N THR A 99 0.14 20.92 15.90
CA THR A 99 -0.48 19.64 16.26
C THR A 99 -0.49 18.68 15.07
N ASP A 100 0.67 18.43 14.46
CA ASP A 100 0.86 17.12 13.85
C ASP A 100 1.28 16.19 14.98
N SER A 101 0.28 15.58 15.63
CA SER A 101 0.54 14.42 16.48
C SER A 101 1.05 13.34 15.55
N ASN A 102 2.38 13.24 15.45
CA ASN A 102 3.13 12.36 14.55
C ASN A 102 2.48 10.98 14.53
N SER A 103 1.65 10.79 13.52
CA SER A 103 1.09 9.52 13.15
C SER A 103 2.24 8.79 12.45
N SER A 104 3.02 8.08 13.28
CA SER A 104 4.15 7.27 12.82
C SER A 104 3.75 5.79 12.89
N LEU A 105 4.32 4.98 11.99
CA LEU A 105 4.22 3.53 12.07
C LEU A 105 4.91 3.07 13.36
N SER A 106 4.12 2.84 14.40
CA SER A 106 4.60 2.49 15.74
C SER A 106 5.07 1.04 15.86
N LEU A 107 4.71 0.17 14.91
CA LEU A 107 5.11 -1.24 14.87
C LEU A 107 5.75 -1.55 13.51
N TYR A 108 6.85 -2.32 13.55
CA TYR A 108 7.55 -2.82 12.37
C TYR A 108 7.23 -4.29 12.14
N GLY A 109 7.03 -4.68 10.88
CA GLY A 109 6.80 -6.08 10.53
C GLY A 109 5.40 -6.58 10.92
N VAL A 110 5.23 -7.90 10.79
CA VAL A 110 4.01 -8.60 11.21
C VAL A 110 4.07 -8.87 12.72
N GLN A 111 3.02 -8.47 13.42
CA GLN A 111 2.87 -8.61 14.86
C GLN A 111 1.92 -9.76 15.19
N LEU A 112 2.26 -10.51 16.24
CA LEU A 112 1.41 -11.58 16.77
C LEU A 112 0.86 -11.15 18.14
N ASN A 113 -0.36 -11.59 18.47
CA ASN A 113 -1.01 -11.30 19.75
C ASN A 113 -1.07 -9.79 20.07
N LEU A 114 -1.35 -8.96 19.06
CA LEU A 114 -1.38 -7.52 19.22
C LEU A 114 -2.63 -7.08 19.99
N ASN A 115 -2.44 -6.49 21.16
CA ASN A 115 -3.51 -5.85 21.91
C ASN A 115 -3.78 -4.45 21.33
N PRO A 116 -4.99 -4.14 20.81
CA PRO A 116 -5.27 -2.82 20.25
C PRO A 116 -5.10 -1.68 21.26
N SER A 117 -5.16 -1.94 22.57
CA SER A 117 -4.88 -0.94 23.61
C SER A 117 -3.41 -0.49 23.66
N SER A 118 -2.48 -1.21 23.02
CA SER A 118 -1.08 -0.76 22.89
C SER A 118 -0.86 0.18 21.71
N LEU A 119 -1.87 0.40 20.86
CA LEU A 119 -1.79 1.36 19.77
C LEU A 119 -1.86 2.79 20.32
N PRO A 120 -1.13 3.74 19.72
CA PRO A 120 -1.31 5.15 20.04
C PRO A 120 -2.77 5.60 19.89
N THR A 121 -3.17 6.61 20.67
CA THR A 121 -4.55 7.15 20.67
C THR A 121 -5.00 7.71 19.31
N SER A 122 -4.08 7.96 18.39
CA SER A 122 -4.36 8.36 17.00
C SER A 122 -4.93 7.21 16.15
N TRP A 123 -4.89 5.97 16.63
CA TRP A 123 -5.45 4.81 15.95
C TRP A 123 -6.89 4.56 16.38
N SER A 124 -7.76 4.28 15.40
CA SER A 124 -9.15 3.93 15.65
C SER A 124 -9.59 2.79 14.74
N GLN A 125 -10.44 1.90 15.24
CA GLN A 125 -11.02 0.84 14.42
C GLN A 125 -12.02 1.47 13.43
N CYS A 126 -11.89 1.15 12.15
CA CYS A 126 -12.77 1.63 11.09
C CYS A 126 -13.60 0.53 10.44
N TYR A 127 -13.24 -0.73 10.66
CA TYR A 127 -13.99 -1.88 10.17
C TYR A 127 -13.81 -3.08 11.10
N THR A 128 -14.91 -3.80 11.32
CA THR A 128 -14.90 -5.15 11.85
C THR A 128 -16.03 -5.95 11.19
N ALA A 129 -15.77 -7.20 10.84
CA ALA A 129 -16.78 -8.14 10.39
C ALA A 129 -16.27 -9.58 10.51
N THR A 130 -17.18 -10.54 10.59
CA THR A 130 -16.77 -11.95 10.61
C THR A 130 -16.07 -12.36 9.29
N TYR A 131 -15.32 -13.45 9.35
CA TYR A 131 -14.72 -14.09 8.18
C TYR A 131 -15.75 -14.70 7.24
N ALA A 132 -17.05 -14.75 7.58
CA ALA A 132 -18.13 -15.10 6.66
C ALA A 132 -18.67 -13.90 5.85
N THR A 133 -18.40 -12.66 6.28
CA THR A 133 -18.84 -11.46 5.57
C THR A 133 -18.07 -11.28 4.26
N ASN A 134 -18.78 -11.34 3.14
CA ASN A 134 -18.23 -11.21 1.79
C ASN A 134 -17.56 -9.83 1.58
N MET A 135 -16.40 -9.81 0.89
CA MET A 135 -15.62 -8.60 0.60
C MET A 135 -15.77 -8.09 -0.84
N GLY A 136 -16.88 -8.43 -1.51
CA GLY A 136 -17.18 -8.02 -2.87
C GLY A 136 -17.18 -6.51 -3.04
N THR A 137 -17.15 -6.05 -4.29
CA THR A 137 -16.89 -4.66 -4.70
C THR A 137 -17.62 -3.61 -3.86
N THR A 138 -18.92 -3.78 -3.62
CA THR A 138 -19.72 -2.83 -2.83
C THR A 138 -19.21 -2.70 -1.39
N ASN A 139 -18.94 -3.83 -0.73
CA ASN A 139 -18.47 -3.83 0.65
C ASN A 139 -17.03 -3.32 0.72
N LEU A 140 -16.17 -3.74 -0.22
CA LEU A 140 -14.79 -3.27 -0.31
C LEU A 140 -14.72 -1.75 -0.47
N ASN A 141 -15.52 -1.17 -1.37
CA ASN A 141 -15.59 0.29 -1.55
C ASN A 141 -16.07 1.01 -0.28
N SER A 142 -17.04 0.42 0.43
CA SER A 142 -17.53 0.95 1.71
C SER A 142 -16.43 0.92 2.79
N ILE A 143 -15.68 -0.18 2.87
CA ILE A 143 -14.53 -0.34 3.79
C ILE A 143 -13.46 0.70 3.47
N LEU A 144 -13.06 0.83 2.21
CA LEU A 144 -12.01 1.76 1.81
C LEU A 144 -12.40 3.23 2.04
N SER A 145 -13.70 3.54 1.96
CA SER A 145 -14.25 4.87 2.26
C SER A 145 -14.29 5.16 3.76
N ALA A 146 -14.64 4.18 4.60
CA ALA A 146 -14.63 4.33 6.06
C ALA A 146 -13.19 4.37 6.61
N CYS A 147 -12.33 3.51 6.07
CA CYS A 147 -10.94 3.37 6.44
C CYS A 147 -10.02 4.31 5.65
N ASN A 148 -10.35 5.59 5.51
CA ASN A 148 -9.74 6.50 4.53
C ASN A 148 -8.52 7.33 4.99
N LYS A 149 -7.72 6.82 5.93
CA LYS A 149 -6.58 7.56 6.49
C LYS A 149 -5.23 7.06 5.92
N ASN A 150 -4.14 7.81 6.13
CA ASN A 150 -2.87 7.53 5.46
C ASN A 150 -2.17 6.27 5.96
N MET A 151 -2.47 5.81 7.17
CA MET A 151 -1.98 4.55 7.70
C MET A 151 -3.14 3.59 7.95
N LEU A 152 -2.88 2.33 7.64
CA LEU A 152 -3.80 1.22 7.88
C LEU A 152 -3.09 0.16 8.70
N LEU A 153 -3.86 -0.49 9.55
CA LEU A 153 -3.50 -1.73 10.21
C LEU A 153 -4.56 -2.76 9.84
N LEU A 154 -4.11 -3.85 9.23
CA LEU A 154 -4.94 -5.02 8.97
C LEU A 154 -4.64 -6.05 10.05
N GLY A 155 -5.69 -6.66 10.58
CA GLY A 155 -5.54 -7.75 11.52
C GLY A 155 -6.73 -8.68 11.50
N CYS A 156 -6.59 -9.76 12.26
CA CYS A 156 -7.68 -10.68 12.51
C CYS A 156 -7.58 -11.25 13.92
N ARG A 157 -8.70 -11.77 14.41
CA ARG A 157 -8.82 -12.35 15.74
C ARG A 157 -9.96 -13.35 15.79
N GLN A 158 -9.96 -14.23 16.78
CA GLN A 158 -11.15 -15.01 17.11
C GLN A 158 -12.32 -14.10 17.49
N SER A 159 -13.52 -14.47 17.06
CA SER A 159 -14.75 -13.70 17.33
C SER A 159 -14.97 -13.56 18.84
N GLY A 160 -15.22 -12.33 19.30
CA GLY A 160 -15.37 -12.01 20.72
C GLY A 160 -14.06 -11.77 21.47
N HIS A 161 -12.89 -11.99 20.86
CA HIS A 161 -11.61 -11.67 21.48
C HIS A 161 -11.22 -10.20 21.22
N THR A 162 -10.45 -9.60 22.12
CA THR A 162 -9.89 -8.26 21.92
C THR A 162 -8.53 -8.30 21.23
N ILE A 163 -7.69 -9.27 21.61
CA ILE A 163 -6.33 -9.43 21.10
C ILE A 163 -6.38 -9.94 19.66
N MET A 164 -5.60 -9.31 18.78
CA MET A 164 -5.42 -9.75 17.40
C MET A 164 -4.39 -10.86 17.31
N ASP A 165 -4.76 -11.99 16.71
CA ASP A 165 -3.86 -13.13 16.55
C ASP A 165 -2.67 -12.76 15.65
N VAL A 166 -2.96 -12.08 14.55
CA VAL A 166 -1.98 -11.49 13.65
C VAL A 166 -2.44 -10.12 13.16
N ALA A 167 -1.51 -9.17 13.12
CA ALA A 167 -1.76 -7.83 12.61
C ALA A 167 -0.49 -7.24 11.98
N ALA A 168 -0.66 -6.33 11.03
CA ALA A 168 0.43 -5.55 10.46
C ALA A 168 -0.06 -4.14 10.15
N MET A 169 0.83 -3.16 10.27
CA MET A 169 0.55 -1.77 9.89
C MET A 169 1.48 -1.28 8.79
N GLY A 170 0.97 -0.38 7.95
CA GLY A 170 1.73 0.24 6.89
C GLY A 170 1.04 1.50 6.38
N TYR A 171 1.75 2.24 5.52
CA TYR A 171 1.09 3.31 4.78
C TYR A 171 0.03 2.73 3.86
N ARG A 172 -1.09 3.42 3.74
CA ARG A 172 -2.22 3.03 2.89
C ARG A 172 -1.78 2.71 1.47
N ALA A 173 -0.84 3.47 0.91
CA ALA A 173 -0.32 3.26 -0.43
C ALA A 173 0.36 1.89 -0.58
N ASP A 174 1.04 1.41 0.46
CA ASP A 174 1.69 0.10 0.47
C ASP A 174 0.69 -1.02 0.75
N VAL A 175 -0.20 -0.81 1.73
CA VAL A 175 -1.25 -1.77 2.13
C VAL A 175 -2.24 -2.04 0.99
N LEU A 176 -2.46 -1.05 0.12
CA LEU A 176 -3.32 -1.12 -1.06
C LEU A 176 -2.53 -1.25 -2.36
N TYR A 177 -1.28 -1.70 -2.31
CA TYR A 177 -0.49 -1.92 -3.53
C TYR A 177 -1.18 -2.96 -4.43
N ASN A 178 -1.63 -2.49 -5.59
CA ASN A 178 -2.42 -3.31 -6.50
C ASN A 178 -1.56 -4.34 -7.23
N CYS A 179 -1.76 -5.61 -6.88
CA CYS A 179 -1.11 -6.76 -7.48
C CYS A 179 -1.95 -7.45 -8.55
N ALA A 180 -3.13 -6.92 -8.87
CA ALA A 180 -4.12 -7.57 -9.74
C ALA A 180 -4.22 -9.08 -9.40
N THR A 181 -4.19 -9.93 -10.43
CA THR A 181 -4.26 -11.39 -10.32
C THR A 181 -2.88 -12.07 -10.32
N THR A 182 -1.77 -11.33 -10.26
CA THR A 182 -0.42 -11.91 -10.23
C THR A 182 -0.20 -12.68 -8.93
N SER A 183 0.08 -13.98 -9.05
CA SER A 183 0.06 -14.93 -7.93
C SER A 183 1.16 -14.69 -6.88
N ASN A 184 2.34 -14.25 -7.30
CA ASN A 184 3.51 -14.02 -6.44
C ASN A 184 3.79 -12.54 -6.16
N CYS A 185 2.91 -11.63 -6.61
CA CYS A 185 3.10 -10.20 -6.40
C CYS A 185 2.93 -9.83 -4.92
N ARG A 186 3.90 -9.06 -4.41
CA ARG A 186 3.84 -8.35 -3.12
C ARG A 186 4.67 -7.08 -3.18
N ASN A 187 4.27 -6.06 -2.43
CA ASN A 187 5.06 -4.87 -2.14
C ASN A 187 5.63 -4.97 -0.72
N VAL A 188 6.95 -4.89 -0.58
CA VAL A 188 7.60 -4.99 0.73
C VAL A 188 7.78 -3.58 1.31
N ALA A 189 7.06 -3.29 2.40
CA ALA A 189 7.16 -2.03 3.11
C ALA A 189 6.93 -2.27 4.61
N ASN A 190 7.65 -1.52 5.46
CA ASN A 190 7.59 -1.67 6.91
C ASN A 190 7.80 -3.13 7.40
N GLY A 191 8.68 -3.89 6.73
CA GLY A 191 8.94 -5.30 7.06
C GLY A 191 7.82 -6.28 6.69
N VAL A 192 6.81 -5.85 5.94
CA VAL A 192 5.62 -6.63 5.59
C VAL A 192 5.49 -6.73 4.07
N GLY A 193 5.13 -7.92 3.57
CA GLY A 193 4.83 -8.17 2.16
C GLY A 193 3.34 -7.97 1.89
N TRP A 194 2.96 -6.77 1.45
CA TRP A 194 1.58 -6.37 1.19
C TRP A 194 1.11 -6.82 -0.19
N TYR A 195 -0.15 -7.23 -0.29
CA TYR A 195 -0.81 -7.44 -1.58
C TYR A 195 -2.28 -7.04 -1.49
N TYR A 196 -2.74 -6.37 -2.55
CA TYR A 196 -4.13 -5.98 -2.70
C TYR A 196 -4.60 -6.19 -4.14
N SER A 197 -5.86 -6.57 -4.29
CA SER A 197 -6.61 -6.50 -5.55
C SER A 197 -8.07 -6.56 -5.18
N ASP A 198 -8.89 -5.74 -5.82
CA ASP A 198 -10.34 -5.74 -5.70
C ASP A 198 -11.00 -6.99 -6.29
N VAL A 199 -10.35 -7.66 -7.23
CA VAL A 199 -10.84 -8.86 -7.93
C VAL A 199 -10.11 -10.15 -7.55
N TYR A 200 -9.23 -10.14 -6.55
CA TYR A 200 -8.47 -11.33 -6.17
C TYR A 200 -8.40 -11.50 -4.65
N SER A 201 -7.50 -10.76 -3.98
CA SER A 201 -7.28 -10.91 -2.55
C SER A 201 -6.62 -9.68 -1.94
N TRP A 202 -6.86 -9.49 -0.64
CA TRP A 202 -6.22 -8.48 0.20
C TRP A 202 -5.60 -9.13 1.43
N GLY A 203 -4.36 -8.76 1.74
CA GLY A 203 -3.69 -9.27 2.92
C GLY A 203 -2.19 -8.99 2.93
N PHE A 204 -1.48 -9.80 3.71
CA PHE A 204 -0.04 -9.69 3.86
C PHE A 204 0.62 -11.00 4.27
N ALA A 205 1.94 -11.04 4.08
CA ALA A 205 2.85 -12.03 4.67
C ALA A 205 4.04 -11.31 5.32
N ASN A 206 4.93 -12.06 5.99
CA ASN A 206 6.23 -11.53 6.41
C ASN A 206 6.99 -10.97 5.19
N GLY A 207 7.70 -9.84 5.32
CA GLY A 207 8.34 -9.15 4.19
C GLY A 207 9.31 -10.00 3.37
N THR A 208 10.00 -10.94 4.01
CA THR A 208 10.93 -11.86 3.34
C THR A 208 10.25 -12.99 2.61
N ASP A 209 9.00 -13.28 2.93
CA ASP A 209 8.31 -14.46 2.45
C ASP A 209 7.68 -14.25 1.08
N SER A 210 7.77 -15.28 0.25
CA SER A 210 6.96 -15.36 -0.96
C SER A 210 5.49 -15.60 -0.63
N VAL A 211 4.62 -15.12 -1.52
CA VAL A 211 3.16 -15.35 -1.49
C VAL A 211 2.78 -16.25 -2.67
N THR A 212 1.72 -17.03 -2.52
CA THR A 212 1.17 -17.85 -3.60
C THR A 212 -0.34 -17.67 -3.59
N ARG A 213 -0.80 -16.68 -4.36
CA ARG A 213 -2.20 -16.29 -4.40
C ARG A 213 -2.93 -17.13 -5.46
N SER A 214 -3.92 -17.91 -5.04
CA SER A 214 -4.94 -18.57 -5.88
C SER A 214 -6.31 -18.16 -5.38
N THR A 215 -6.72 -16.92 -5.67
CA THR A 215 -7.79 -16.14 -5.00
C THR A 215 -7.54 -15.79 -3.53
N CYS A 216 -6.62 -16.49 -2.86
CA CYS A 216 -5.99 -16.07 -1.62
C CYS A 216 -4.60 -16.70 -1.46
N ASP A 217 -3.78 -16.19 -0.54
CA ASP A 217 -2.43 -16.70 -0.25
C ASP A 217 -2.49 -18.08 0.43
N THR A 218 -2.09 -19.11 -0.32
CA THR A 218 -2.06 -20.51 0.10
C THR A 218 -0.71 -20.96 0.64
N SER A 219 0.31 -20.10 0.62
CA SER A 219 1.64 -20.45 1.12
C SER A 219 1.62 -20.83 2.60
N SER A 220 2.43 -21.83 2.97
CA SER A 220 2.55 -22.34 4.35
C SER A 220 3.82 -21.89 5.07
N THR A 221 4.78 -21.28 4.36
CA THR A 221 6.01 -20.75 4.97
C THR A 221 5.66 -19.69 6.00
N ASN A 222 6.11 -19.87 7.25
CA ASN A 222 5.82 -18.96 8.37
C ASN A 222 4.32 -18.62 8.47
N ALA A 223 3.45 -19.63 8.36
CA ALA A 223 1.99 -19.47 8.28
C ALA A 223 1.41 -18.52 9.34
N GLY A 224 1.96 -18.50 10.56
CA GLY A 224 1.54 -17.60 11.64
C GLY A 224 1.58 -16.11 11.31
N TYR A 225 2.42 -15.70 10.35
CA TYR A 225 2.65 -14.30 9.97
C TYR A 225 1.90 -13.88 8.70
N ARG A 226 0.78 -14.54 8.39
CA ARG A 226 0.03 -14.33 7.15
C ARG A 226 -1.44 -14.01 7.42
N LEU A 227 -2.01 -13.17 6.59
CA LEU A 227 -3.44 -12.85 6.60
C LEU A 227 -3.92 -12.78 5.16
N CYS A 228 -5.07 -13.39 4.87
CA CYS A 228 -5.68 -13.28 3.55
C CYS A 228 -7.20 -13.28 3.58
N TRP A 229 -7.77 -12.32 2.84
CA TRP A 229 -9.18 -12.22 2.54
C TRP A 229 -9.38 -12.24 1.02
N CYS A 230 -10.31 -13.06 0.50
CA CYS A 230 -10.59 -13.05 -0.93
C CYS A 230 -11.60 -11.95 -1.23
N THR A 231 -11.28 -11.05 -2.15
CA THR A 231 -12.15 -9.89 -2.43
C THR A 231 -13.27 -10.22 -3.41
N GLN A 232 -13.08 -11.20 -4.30
CA GLN A 232 -14.06 -11.49 -5.35
C GLN A 232 -15.21 -12.38 -4.88
N ASN A 233 -14.90 -13.51 -4.23
CA ASN A 233 -15.88 -14.60 -4.08
C ASN A 233 -15.92 -15.25 -2.69
N ASN A 234 -14.96 -14.99 -1.81
CA ASN A 234 -14.80 -15.74 -0.56
C ASN A 234 -14.35 -14.81 0.57
N ALA A 235 -15.28 -14.53 1.48
CA ALA A 235 -15.13 -13.69 2.65
C ALA A 235 -13.70 -13.62 3.25
N GLY A 236 -13.33 -14.43 4.23
CA GLY A 236 -11.96 -14.49 4.75
C GLY A 236 -11.39 -15.90 4.64
N TYR A 237 -10.10 -16.04 4.35
CA TYR A 237 -9.45 -17.33 4.12
C TYR A 237 -8.43 -17.69 5.21
N ARG A 238 -7.63 -16.71 5.67
CA ARG A 238 -6.52 -16.98 6.60
C ARG A 238 -6.41 -15.93 7.70
N CYS A 239 -6.19 -16.41 8.91
CA CYS A 239 -5.79 -15.63 10.07
C CYS A 239 -4.58 -16.32 10.74
N GLY A 240 -3.38 -15.90 10.38
CA GLY A 240 -2.14 -16.57 10.78
C GLY A 240 -2.11 -18.02 10.28
N SER A 241 -1.79 -18.94 11.18
CA SER A 241 -1.76 -20.37 10.86
C SER A 241 -3.15 -20.98 10.63
N ALA A 242 -4.22 -20.28 11.01
CA ALA A 242 -5.58 -20.80 10.88
C ALA A 242 -6.14 -20.54 9.46
N ILE A 243 -6.56 -21.62 8.80
CA ILE A 243 -7.35 -21.58 7.57
C ILE A 243 -8.83 -21.59 7.95
N ILE A 244 -9.55 -20.55 7.53
CA ILE A 244 -10.88 -20.23 8.03
C ILE A 244 -11.89 -20.31 6.88
N SER A 245 -13.01 -20.96 7.15
CA SER A 245 -14.19 -21.00 6.28
C SER A 245 -15.50 -20.77 7.05
N ASN A 246 -15.42 -20.19 8.25
CA ASN A 246 -16.54 -20.04 9.18
C ASN A 246 -16.56 -18.64 9.84
N THR A 247 -17.48 -18.44 10.79
CA THR A 247 -17.71 -17.17 11.50
C THR A 247 -16.86 -17.01 12.77
N ASN A 248 -15.94 -17.92 13.07
CA ASN A 248 -15.20 -17.93 14.35
C ASN A 248 -14.06 -16.91 14.40
N TYR A 249 -13.80 -16.21 13.29
CA TYR A 249 -12.80 -15.16 13.20
C TYR A 249 -13.41 -13.87 12.66
N GLU A 250 -12.81 -12.74 13.05
CA GLU A 250 -13.14 -11.40 12.60
C GLU A 250 -11.99 -10.79 11.82
N LYS A 251 -12.33 -10.10 10.73
CA LYS A 251 -11.47 -9.16 10.02
C LYS A 251 -11.54 -7.85 10.79
N VAL A 252 -10.40 -7.25 11.10
CA VAL A 252 -10.35 -5.93 11.74
C VAL A 252 -9.43 -5.01 10.98
N ILE A 253 -9.84 -3.75 10.85
CA ILE A 253 -9.02 -2.69 10.26
C ILE A 253 -9.02 -1.50 11.20
N TYR A 254 -7.82 -1.03 11.51
CA TYR A 254 -7.60 0.23 12.19
C TYR A 254 -6.96 1.22 11.23
N ARG A 255 -7.16 2.51 11.51
CA ARG A 255 -6.64 3.60 10.70
C ARG A 255 -6.07 4.71 11.58
N SER A 256 -5.06 5.40 11.06
CA SER A 256 -4.50 6.62 11.63
C SER A 256 -4.03 7.55 10.50
N ASN A 257 -3.84 8.84 10.80
CA ASN A 257 -3.38 9.83 9.81
C ASN A 257 -1.96 9.54 9.31
#